data_AF-A0A7R9YF64-F1
#
_entry.id   AF-A0A7R9YF64-F1
#
_cell.length_a   1.000
_cell.length_b   1.000
_cell.length_c   1.000
_cell.angle_alpha   90.00
_cell.angle_beta   90.00
_cell.angle_gamma   90.00
#
_symmetry.space_group_name_H-M   'P 1'
#
loop_
_entity.id
_entity.type
_entity.pdbx_description
1 polymer ?
#
loop_
_entity_poly.entity_id
_entity_poly.type
_entity_poly.pdbx_seq_one_letter_code
_entity_poly.pdbx_strand_id
1 'polypeptide(L)'
;LVCSDGSRIEFDEVIWCTQASAQQWPRESGLDCTDEGFIVVDQTLRSPSPAAQGSVFAAGDCAHLSWDPKPKAGVFAVRAGHVLIHNLRFALKGQVDQLIPWEVQSTFLGLLTTGDGKAVASKGRLCAEGDWLWALKDTIDRTWMSKYKDLPDMEELQPRPPAPAVYDDGEKRHLYDHATMRCGGCGAKVGASILARVLGRLGLASKMADDAALLPAAPPGRSLVQTVDFVKLFNRDPYVFGRIAANHAMSDIYAMGGEPTACLALVMVPAASERITEHLLAQMMAGAARELQAAGCELLGGHTSEGVEIGMGFSVTGHVASGGSGRSSDADPSSSSSSSSSSSSS
;
A
#
# COMPACT_ATOMS: atom_id res chain seq x y z
N LEU A 1 11.83 -19.28 39.16
CA LEU A 1 11.81 -17.82 38.90
C LEU A 1 12.17 -17.11 40.20
N VAL A 2 13.00 -16.06 40.14
CA VAL A 2 13.29 -15.21 41.32
C VAL A 2 12.54 -13.90 41.11
N CYS A 3 11.60 -13.61 42.00
CA CYS A 3 10.80 -12.39 41.95
C CYS A 3 11.58 -11.19 42.48
N SER A 4 11.12 -9.98 42.19
CA SER A 4 11.75 -8.72 42.64
C SER A 4 11.77 -8.55 44.16
N ASP A 5 10.90 -9.26 44.88
CA ASP A 5 10.87 -9.31 46.34
C ASP A 5 11.80 -10.39 46.94
N GLY A 6 12.57 -11.08 46.10
CA GLY A 6 13.47 -12.16 46.49
C GLY A 6 12.80 -13.52 46.67
N SER A 7 11.47 -13.61 46.51
CA SER A 7 10.76 -14.90 46.56
C SER A 7 11.16 -15.78 45.38
N ARG A 8 11.14 -17.10 45.61
CA ARG A 8 11.48 -18.11 44.60
C ARG A 8 10.23 -18.92 44.29
N ILE A 9 9.86 -18.95 43.02
CA ILE A 9 8.75 -19.74 42.49
C ILE A 9 9.33 -20.88 41.68
N GLU A 10 9.07 -22.12 42.08
CA GLU A 10 9.39 -23.30 41.28
C GLU A 10 8.41 -23.41 40.11
N PHE A 11 8.89 -23.89 38.96
CA PHE A 11 8.12 -24.04 37.75
C PHE A 11 8.65 -25.23 36.95
N ASP A 12 7.79 -25.90 36.19
CA ASP A 12 8.18 -27.00 35.28
C ASP A 12 8.66 -26.46 33.92
N GLU A 13 7.97 -25.45 33.39
CA GLU A 13 8.32 -24.78 32.13
C GLU A 13 8.16 -23.26 32.22
N VAL A 14 9.01 -22.52 31.49
CA VAL A 14 8.90 -21.06 31.33
C VAL A 14 8.73 -20.73 29.87
N ILE A 15 7.62 -20.06 29.55
CA ILE A 15 7.36 -19.48 28.23
C ILE A 15 7.71 -18.00 28.29
N TRP A 16 8.77 -17.61 27.57
CA TRP A 16 9.20 -16.22 27.48
C TRP A 16 8.44 -15.50 26.36
N CYS A 17 7.35 -14.83 26.70
CA CYS A 17 6.63 -13.98 25.74
C CYS A 17 7.40 -12.67 25.54
N THR A 18 8.08 -12.52 24.39
CA THR A 18 8.76 -11.27 24.02
C THR A 18 7.74 -10.17 23.75
N GLN A 19 8.15 -8.91 23.96
CA GLN A 19 7.32 -7.75 23.65
C GLN A 19 7.16 -7.56 22.14
N ALA A 20 6.19 -6.74 21.74
CA ALA A 20 6.05 -6.32 20.35
C ALA A 20 7.35 -5.69 19.84
N SER A 21 7.76 -6.02 18.62
CA SER A 21 8.84 -5.34 17.90
C SER A 21 8.24 -4.40 16.88
N ALA A 22 8.76 -3.19 16.79
CA ALA A 22 8.40 -2.31 15.69
C ALA A 22 9.06 -2.76 14.38
N GLN A 23 8.48 -2.33 13.26
CA GLN A 23 9.08 -2.48 11.94
C GLN A 23 10.19 -1.44 11.75
N GLN A 24 11.20 -1.75 10.93
CA GLN A 24 12.35 -0.84 10.71
C GLN A 24 12.06 0.26 9.68
N TRP A 25 11.21 -0.02 8.69
CA TRP A 25 10.92 0.90 7.59
C TRP A 25 10.38 2.29 8.01
N PRO A 26 9.62 2.48 9.12
CA PRO A 26 9.21 3.82 9.54
C PRO A 26 10.41 4.70 9.87
N ARG A 27 11.43 4.16 10.55
CA ARG A 27 12.68 4.88 10.82
C ARG A 27 13.43 5.18 9.53
N GLU A 28 13.51 4.22 8.61
CA GLU A 28 14.17 4.40 7.31
C GLU A 28 13.49 5.47 6.45
N SER A 29 12.18 5.68 6.63
CA SER A 29 11.44 6.77 5.98
C SER A 29 11.70 8.15 6.58
N GLY A 30 12.55 8.24 7.61
CA GLY A 30 12.93 9.48 8.29
C GLY A 30 11.96 9.93 9.38
N LEU A 31 10.97 9.10 9.71
CA LEU A 31 10.05 9.40 10.82
C LEU A 31 10.77 9.28 12.17
N ASP A 32 10.41 10.19 13.07
CA ASP A 32 10.85 10.16 14.45
C ASP A 32 10.30 8.88 15.10
N CYS A 33 11.20 7.99 15.48
CA CYS A 33 10.90 6.72 16.12
C CYS A 33 11.70 6.59 17.42
N THR A 34 11.17 5.83 18.38
CA THR A 34 11.96 5.42 19.56
C THR A 34 13.14 4.53 19.15
N ASP A 35 14.07 4.27 20.07
CA ASP A 35 15.20 3.34 19.84
C ASP A 35 14.72 1.92 19.47
N GLU A 36 13.54 1.54 19.96
CA GLU A 36 12.85 0.28 19.67
C GLU A 36 12.08 0.29 18.33
N GLY A 37 12.04 1.44 17.64
CA GLY A 37 11.47 1.61 16.30
C GLY A 37 10.00 2.03 16.25
N PHE A 38 9.35 2.34 17.38
CA PHE A 38 7.95 2.77 17.40
C PHE A 38 7.81 4.23 16.95
N ILE A 39 6.81 4.52 16.12
CA ILE A 39 6.55 5.87 15.57
C ILE A 39 6.13 6.79 16.71
N VAL A 40 6.86 7.88 16.92
CA VAL A 40 6.51 8.89 17.92
C VAL A 40 5.29 9.68 17.44
N VAL A 41 4.29 9.83 18.31
CA VAL A 41 3.09 10.62 18.05
C VAL A 41 2.79 11.61 19.18
N ASP A 42 2.09 12.69 18.82
CA ASP A 42 1.51 13.66 19.75
C ASP A 42 0.11 13.23 20.23
N GLN A 43 -0.50 14.05 21.10
CA GLN A 43 -1.82 13.78 21.69
C GLN A 43 -2.93 13.55 20.65
N THR A 44 -2.75 14.03 19.43
CA THR A 44 -3.70 13.85 18.32
C THR A 44 -3.41 12.61 17.48
N LEU A 45 -2.49 11.75 17.92
CA LEU A 45 -1.99 10.57 17.21
C LEU A 45 -1.24 10.92 15.91
N ARG A 46 -0.82 12.18 15.76
CA ARG A 46 -0.07 12.66 14.60
C ARG A 46 1.43 12.56 14.88
N SER A 47 2.20 12.15 13.87
CA SER A 47 3.66 12.20 13.98
C SER A 47 4.14 13.66 13.91
N PRO A 48 4.91 14.15 14.89
CA PRO A 48 5.48 15.50 14.86
C PRO A 48 6.72 15.60 13.95
N SER A 49 7.19 14.48 13.39
CA SER A 49 8.43 14.42 12.62
C SER A 49 8.39 15.37 11.40
N PRO A 50 9.48 16.10 11.10
CA PRO A 50 9.56 16.90 9.88
C PRO A 50 9.33 16.08 8.61
N ALA A 51 9.79 14.81 8.59
CA ALA A 51 9.59 13.90 7.46
C ALA A 51 8.12 13.56 7.22
N ALA A 52 7.29 13.59 8.27
CA ALA A 52 5.85 13.35 8.16
C ALA A 52 5.09 14.47 7.46
N GLN A 53 5.64 15.71 7.45
CA GLN A 53 5.00 16.90 6.88
C GLN A 53 3.54 17.09 7.32
N GLY A 54 3.22 16.69 8.56
CA GLY A 54 1.86 16.76 9.13
C GLY A 54 0.84 15.77 8.55
N SER A 55 1.27 14.82 7.71
CA SER A 55 0.39 13.88 7.00
C SER A 55 0.37 12.46 7.56
N VAL A 56 1.27 12.14 8.48
CA VAL A 56 1.40 10.78 9.06
C VAL A 56 0.74 10.73 10.44
N PHE A 57 -0.15 9.76 10.61
CA PHE A 57 -0.77 9.40 11.89
C PHE A 57 -0.47 7.94 12.21
N ALA A 58 -0.30 7.62 13.48
CA ALA A 58 -0.05 6.25 13.93
C ALA A 58 -0.84 5.94 15.21
N ALA A 59 -1.32 4.71 15.34
CA ALA A 59 -2.09 4.26 16.49
C ALA A 59 -1.80 2.79 16.80
N GLY A 60 -2.11 2.37 18.02
CA GLY A 60 -1.89 1.01 18.48
C GLY A 60 -0.43 0.67 18.68
N ASP A 61 -0.07 -0.60 18.48
CA ASP A 61 1.23 -1.10 18.94
C ASP A 61 2.42 -0.53 18.16
N CYS A 62 2.19 0.02 16.95
CA CYS A 62 3.25 0.72 16.20
C CYS A 62 3.54 2.14 16.71
N ALA A 63 2.66 2.73 17.51
CA ALA A 63 2.77 4.11 17.97
C ALA A 63 3.35 4.22 19.39
N HIS A 64 4.17 5.24 19.61
CA HIS A 64 4.68 5.64 20.91
C HIS A 64 4.11 7.01 21.30
N LEU A 65 3.40 7.06 22.42
CA LEU A 65 2.73 8.27 22.91
C LEU A 65 3.75 9.12 23.68
N SER A 66 4.21 10.21 23.07
CA SER A 66 5.29 11.05 23.61
C SER A 66 4.99 11.69 24.97
N TRP A 67 3.70 11.90 25.29
CA TRP A 67 3.25 12.59 26.51
C TRP A 67 2.86 11.63 27.64
N ASP A 68 2.47 10.40 27.31
CA ASP A 68 2.01 9.40 28.28
C ASP A 68 2.34 7.98 27.79
N PRO A 69 3.61 7.56 27.87
CA PRO A 69 4.05 6.26 27.37
C PRO A 69 3.25 5.11 27.99
N LYS A 70 2.59 4.31 27.15
CA LYS A 70 1.82 3.12 27.57
C LYS A 70 2.48 1.83 27.09
N PRO A 71 2.27 0.72 27.83
CA PRO A 71 2.65 -0.60 27.33
C PRO A 71 1.87 -0.90 26.05
N LYS A 72 2.49 -1.68 25.17
CA LYS A 72 1.86 -2.14 23.91
C LYS A 72 0.79 -3.17 24.24
N ALA A 73 -0.45 -2.70 24.36
CA ALA A 73 -1.59 -3.54 24.69
C ALA A 73 -2.78 -3.19 23.78
N GLY A 74 -3.42 -4.24 23.26
CA GLY A 74 -4.49 -4.10 22.27
C GLY A 74 -5.67 -3.24 22.73
N VAL A 75 -5.93 -3.13 24.03
CA VAL A 75 -7.01 -2.27 24.57
C VAL A 75 -6.74 -0.79 24.29
N PHE A 76 -5.48 -0.34 24.36
CA PHE A 76 -5.12 1.03 23.99
C PHE A 76 -5.23 1.22 22.48
N ALA A 77 -4.78 0.23 21.69
CA ALA A 77 -4.86 0.26 20.24
C ALA A 77 -6.30 0.40 19.71
N VAL A 78 -7.22 -0.41 20.26
CA VAL A 78 -8.63 -0.38 19.91
C VAL A 78 -9.26 0.99 20.19
N ARG A 79 -8.95 1.59 21.36
CA ARG A 79 -9.50 2.89 21.74
C ARG A 79 -8.92 4.04 20.93
N ALA A 80 -7.64 3.96 20.58
CA ALA A 80 -6.98 4.95 19.71
C ALA A 80 -7.66 5.05 18.33
N GLY A 81 -8.27 3.96 17.84
CA GLY A 81 -8.97 3.94 16.55
C GLY A 81 -10.06 5.00 16.42
N HIS A 82 -10.80 5.29 17.49
CA HIS A 82 -11.84 6.33 17.47
C HIS A 82 -11.27 7.73 17.34
N VAL A 83 -10.15 8.04 17.99
CA VAL A 83 -9.50 9.35 17.84
C VAL A 83 -8.85 9.46 16.47
N LEU A 84 -8.16 8.41 16.04
CA LEU A 84 -7.48 8.35 14.74
C LEU A 84 -8.45 8.68 13.59
N ILE A 85 -9.64 8.07 13.56
CA ILE A 85 -10.58 8.30 12.45
C ILE A 85 -11.11 9.75 12.40
N HIS A 86 -11.33 10.39 13.56
CA HIS A 86 -11.75 11.79 13.60
C HIS A 86 -10.63 12.71 13.12
N ASN A 87 -9.41 12.47 13.61
CA ASN A 87 -8.26 13.30 13.28
C ASN A 87 -7.84 13.16 11.82
N LEU A 88 -7.89 11.95 11.25
CA LEU A 88 -7.72 11.75 9.81
C LEU A 88 -8.76 12.52 9.00
N ARG A 89 -10.03 12.55 9.42
CA ARG A 89 -11.08 13.30 8.72
C ARG A 89 -10.86 14.81 8.78
N PHE A 90 -10.42 15.35 9.92
CA PHE A 90 -10.09 16.77 10.05
C PHE A 90 -8.87 17.14 9.21
N ALA A 91 -7.81 16.32 9.27
CA ALA A 91 -6.59 16.52 8.48
C ALA A 91 -6.88 16.52 6.96
N LEU A 92 -7.69 15.57 6.48
CA LEU A 92 -8.09 15.49 5.07
C LEU A 92 -8.90 16.70 4.59
N LYS A 93 -9.56 17.42 5.50
CA LYS A 93 -10.30 18.66 5.22
C LYS A 93 -9.46 19.93 5.42
N GLY A 94 -8.16 19.81 5.73
CA GLY A 94 -7.32 20.94 6.10
C GLY A 94 -7.66 21.58 7.45
N GLN A 95 -8.51 20.94 8.26
CA GLN A 95 -8.99 21.45 9.56
C GLN A 95 -8.05 21.04 10.70
N VAL A 96 -6.76 21.32 10.54
CA VAL A 96 -5.70 20.86 11.48
C VAL A 96 -5.89 21.45 12.89
N ASP A 97 -6.48 22.64 13.01
CA ASP A 97 -6.77 23.26 14.31
C ASP A 97 -7.94 22.60 15.06
N GLN A 98 -8.65 21.64 14.43
CA GLN A 98 -9.77 20.91 15.02
C GLN A 98 -9.41 19.48 15.43
N LEU A 99 -8.12 19.11 15.38
CA LEU A 99 -7.67 17.80 15.82
C LEU A 99 -8.00 17.58 17.30
N ILE A 100 -8.55 16.40 17.61
CA ILE A 100 -9.00 16.02 18.94
C ILE A 100 -7.82 15.40 19.71
N PRO A 101 -7.44 15.93 20.88
CA PRO A 101 -6.44 15.30 21.74
C PRO A 101 -7.02 14.03 22.39
N TRP A 102 -6.20 13.00 22.51
CA TRP A 102 -6.57 11.74 23.12
C TRP A 102 -6.23 11.73 24.62
N GLU A 103 -7.25 11.58 25.45
CA GLU A 103 -7.09 11.24 26.85
C GLU A 103 -6.97 9.73 27.03
N VAL A 104 -5.76 9.28 27.37
CA VAL A 104 -5.44 7.86 27.52
C VAL A 104 -5.86 7.38 28.92
N GLN A 105 -6.59 6.27 28.98
CA GLN A 105 -6.89 5.61 30.24
C GLN A 105 -5.60 5.19 30.99
N SER A 106 -5.63 5.23 32.32
CA SER A 106 -4.46 4.87 33.13
C SER A 106 -4.23 3.36 33.24
N THR A 107 -5.30 2.57 33.24
CA THR A 107 -5.26 1.12 33.46
C THR A 107 -6.22 0.39 32.52
N PHE A 108 -6.00 -0.91 32.35
CA PHE A 108 -6.88 -1.81 31.63
C PHE A 108 -7.06 -3.12 32.43
N LEU A 109 -8.11 -3.87 32.10
CA LEU A 109 -8.33 -5.21 32.64
C LEU A 109 -7.63 -6.21 31.72
N GLY A 110 -6.62 -6.90 32.23
CA GLY A 110 -6.03 -8.08 31.60
C GLY A 110 -6.75 -9.34 32.08
N LEU A 111 -7.10 -10.23 31.14
CA LEU A 111 -7.69 -11.54 31.42
C LEU A 111 -6.89 -12.61 30.67
N LEU A 112 -6.27 -13.52 31.41
CA LEU A 112 -5.48 -14.63 30.88
C LEU A 112 -6.13 -15.96 31.27
N THR A 113 -6.46 -16.80 30.28
CA THR A 113 -7.00 -18.14 30.52
C THR A 113 -5.90 -19.10 30.95
N THR A 114 -6.16 -19.92 31.97
CA THR A 114 -5.19 -20.90 32.53
C THR A 114 -5.30 -22.28 31.89
N GLY A 115 -6.28 -22.51 31.01
CA GLY A 115 -6.46 -23.78 30.29
C GLY A 115 -7.23 -24.86 31.03
N ASP A 116 -7.43 -24.71 32.35
CA ASP A 116 -8.25 -25.59 33.22
C ASP A 116 -9.70 -25.11 33.38
N GLY A 117 -10.17 -24.23 32.49
CA GLY A 117 -11.49 -23.61 32.59
C GLY A 117 -11.56 -22.41 33.54
N LYS A 118 -10.41 -21.91 34.02
CA LYS A 118 -10.30 -20.67 34.80
C LYS A 118 -9.58 -19.56 34.04
N ALA A 119 -9.60 -18.37 34.62
CA ALA A 119 -8.80 -17.24 34.17
C ALA A 119 -8.25 -16.44 35.35
N VAL A 120 -7.08 -15.84 35.13
CA VAL A 120 -6.47 -14.86 36.01
C VAL A 120 -6.76 -13.46 35.47
N ALA A 121 -7.28 -12.60 36.33
CA ALA A 121 -7.54 -11.20 36.05
C ALA A 121 -6.49 -10.31 36.74
N SER A 122 -6.08 -9.26 36.04
CA SER A 122 -5.24 -8.20 36.60
C SER A 122 -5.76 -6.83 36.16
N LYS A 123 -5.93 -5.91 37.11
CA LYS A 123 -6.28 -4.51 36.85
C LYS A 123 -5.60 -3.61 37.87
N GLY A 124 -4.50 -2.97 37.46
CA GLY A 124 -3.69 -2.15 38.36
C GLY A 124 -3.10 -3.01 39.48
N ARG A 125 -3.52 -2.77 40.73
CA ARG A 125 -3.07 -3.55 41.91
C ARG A 125 -3.99 -4.73 42.26
N LEU A 126 -5.10 -4.87 41.58
CA LEU A 126 -6.08 -5.92 41.85
C LEU A 126 -5.78 -7.14 40.97
N CYS A 127 -5.65 -8.30 41.62
CA CYS A 127 -5.48 -9.59 40.96
C CYS A 127 -6.52 -10.57 41.52
N ALA A 128 -7.10 -11.40 40.66
CA ALA A 128 -8.07 -12.43 41.04
C ALA A 128 -7.95 -13.64 40.11
N GLU A 129 -8.32 -14.82 40.59
CA GLU A 129 -8.37 -16.07 39.80
C GLU A 129 -9.72 -16.74 40.03
N GLY A 130 -10.30 -17.31 38.97
CA GLY A 130 -11.54 -18.08 39.08
C GLY A 130 -12.11 -18.53 37.74
N ASP A 131 -13.06 -19.46 37.83
CA ASP A 131 -13.90 -19.94 36.73
C ASP A 131 -14.86 -18.84 36.21
N TRP A 132 -15.43 -18.03 37.11
CA TRP A 132 -16.29 -16.91 36.74
C TRP A 132 -15.56 -15.84 35.91
N LEU A 133 -14.24 -15.69 36.08
CA LEU A 133 -13.41 -14.80 35.26
C LEU A 133 -13.21 -15.35 33.85
N TRP A 134 -13.16 -16.68 33.70
CA TRP A 134 -13.13 -17.31 32.39
C TRP A 134 -14.44 -17.05 31.65
N ALA A 135 -15.59 -17.23 32.32
CA ALA A 135 -16.89 -16.95 31.73
C ALA A 135 -17.04 -15.47 31.34
N LEU A 136 -16.51 -14.55 32.17
CA LEU A 136 -16.44 -13.13 31.84
C LEU A 136 -15.60 -12.87 30.58
N LYS A 137 -14.39 -13.45 30.50
CA LYS A 137 -13.52 -13.31 29.32
C LYS A 137 -14.19 -13.83 28.06
N ASP A 138 -14.75 -15.03 28.10
CA ASP A 138 -15.42 -15.64 26.95
C ASP A 138 -16.60 -14.76 26.48
N THR A 139 -17.36 -14.20 27.42
CA THR A 139 -18.45 -13.25 27.11
C THR A 139 -17.92 -11.98 26.43
N ILE A 140 -16.88 -11.35 26.97
CA ILE A 140 -16.28 -10.12 26.41
C ILE A 140 -15.74 -10.40 25.01
N ASP A 141 -14.98 -11.47 24.83
CA ASP A 141 -14.34 -11.83 23.56
C ASP A 141 -15.39 -12.15 22.49
N ARG A 142 -16.41 -12.95 22.82
CA ARG A 142 -17.50 -13.27 21.88
C ARG A 142 -18.32 -12.04 21.50
N THR A 143 -18.65 -11.19 22.48
CA THR A 143 -19.38 -9.92 22.24
C THR A 143 -18.55 -8.95 21.41
N TRP A 144 -17.23 -8.95 21.56
CA TRP A 144 -16.34 -8.16 20.72
C TRP A 144 -16.31 -8.71 19.29
N MET A 145 -16.12 -10.02 19.13
CA MET A 145 -16.05 -10.68 17.83
C MET A 145 -17.36 -10.62 17.05
N SER A 146 -18.53 -10.65 17.71
CA SER A 146 -19.83 -10.56 17.03
C SER A 146 -20.00 -9.24 16.27
N LYS A 147 -19.45 -8.12 16.79
CA LYS A 147 -19.46 -6.81 16.12
C LYS A 147 -18.81 -6.80 14.74
N TYR A 148 -17.95 -7.77 14.45
CA TYR A 148 -17.23 -7.87 13.18
C TYR A 148 -17.71 -9.03 12.30
N LYS A 149 -18.60 -9.89 12.81
CA LYS A 149 -19.24 -10.97 12.04
C LYS A 149 -20.58 -10.52 11.49
N ASP A 150 -21.40 -9.92 12.36
CA ASP A 150 -22.72 -9.42 12.03
C ASP A 150 -22.61 -7.93 11.73
N LEU A 151 -21.87 -7.61 10.67
CA LEU A 151 -21.81 -6.25 10.17
C LEU A 151 -23.21 -5.89 9.69
N PRO A 152 -23.75 -4.71 10.05
CA PRO A 152 -25.00 -4.27 9.45
C PRO A 152 -24.83 -4.33 7.93
N ASP A 153 -25.85 -4.84 7.23
CA ASP A 153 -25.89 -4.69 5.78
C ASP A 153 -25.55 -3.25 5.50
N MET A 154 -24.53 -3.02 4.66
CA MET A 154 -24.28 -1.67 4.20
C MET A 154 -25.58 -1.25 3.55
N GLU A 155 -26.32 -0.34 4.19
CA GLU A 155 -27.39 0.38 3.52
C GLU A 155 -26.81 0.74 2.18
N GLU A 156 -27.44 0.24 1.11
CA GLU A 156 -27.09 0.58 -0.26
C GLU A 156 -26.80 2.07 -0.20
N LEU A 157 -25.53 2.44 -0.39
CA LEU A 157 -25.12 3.83 -0.37
C LEU A 157 -25.91 4.41 -1.53
N GLN A 158 -27.12 4.92 -1.24
CA GLN A 158 -27.91 5.80 -2.09
C GLN A 158 -26.86 6.65 -2.75
N PRO A 159 -26.64 6.54 -4.08
CA PRO A 159 -25.45 7.03 -4.74
C PRO A 159 -25.23 8.42 -4.21
N ARG A 160 -24.29 8.51 -3.26
CA ARG A 160 -24.13 9.73 -2.49
C ARG A 160 -23.77 10.72 -3.58
N PRO A 161 -24.52 11.82 -3.78
CA PRO A 161 -24.17 12.78 -4.83
C PRO A 161 -22.67 12.98 -4.69
N PRO A 162 -21.91 12.68 -5.77
CA PRO A 162 -20.51 12.26 -5.70
C PRO A 162 -19.88 13.06 -4.59
N ALA A 163 -19.53 12.36 -3.49
CA ALA A 163 -19.14 13.00 -2.22
C ALA A 163 -18.34 14.22 -2.63
N PRO A 164 -18.78 15.47 -2.31
CA PRO A 164 -18.25 16.68 -2.94
C PRO A 164 -16.77 16.49 -2.88
N ALA A 165 -16.14 16.27 -4.05
CA ALA A 165 -14.92 15.49 -4.02
C ALA A 165 -13.93 16.18 -3.12
N VAL A 166 -12.98 15.39 -2.63
CA VAL A 166 -11.92 15.85 -1.75
C VAL A 166 -11.11 16.90 -2.52
N TYR A 167 -11.69 18.09 -2.63
CA TYR A 167 -11.35 19.22 -3.46
C TYR A 167 -10.94 20.30 -2.48
N ASP A 168 -9.86 20.99 -2.79
CA ASP A 168 -9.55 22.24 -2.13
C ASP A 168 -10.70 23.24 -2.38
N ASP A 169 -11.08 24.03 -1.39
CA ASP A 169 -12.25 24.92 -1.46
C ASP A 169 -12.20 25.91 -2.65
N GLY A 170 -11.00 26.17 -3.20
CA GLY A 170 -10.79 27.00 -4.39
C GLY A 170 -11.03 26.30 -5.73
N GLU A 171 -10.87 24.97 -5.83
CA GLU A 171 -11.04 24.21 -7.09
C GLU A 171 -12.49 23.81 -7.36
N LYS A 172 -13.38 23.97 -6.36
CA LYS A 172 -14.82 23.67 -6.45
C LYS A 172 -15.51 24.36 -7.63
N ARG A 173 -15.05 25.53 -8.07
CA ARG A 173 -15.76 26.28 -9.12
C ARG A 173 -15.43 25.80 -10.54
N HIS A 174 -14.21 25.33 -10.78
CA HIS A 174 -13.77 24.92 -12.12
C HIS A 174 -14.17 23.49 -12.46
N LEU A 175 -14.14 22.56 -11.49
CA LEU A 175 -14.47 21.16 -11.76
C LEU A 175 -15.97 20.93 -11.98
N TYR A 176 -16.87 21.66 -11.30
CA TYR A 176 -18.31 21.53 -11.53
C TYR A 176 -18.77 22.17 -12.87
N ASP A 177 -18.17 23.28 -13.29
CA ASP A 177 -18.48 23.91 -14.59
C ASP A 177 -17.98 23.06 -15.77
N HIS A 178 -16.94 22.24 -15.57
CA HIS A 178 -16.38 21.39 -16.60
C HIS A 178 -16.82 19.93 -16.53
N ALA A 179 -17.22 19.39 -15.37
CA ALA A 179 -17.70 18.01 -15.24
C ALA A 179 -18.97 17.75 -16.09
N THR A 180 -19.82 18.76 -16.25
CA THR A 180 -20.99 18.74 -17.15
C THR A 180 -20.62 18.86 -18.64
N MET A 181 -19.39 19.28 -18.96
CA MET A 181 -18.88 19.51 -20.32
C MET A 181 -17.73 18.56 -20.71
N ARG A 182 -17.33 17.63 -19.83
CA ARG A 182 -16.30 16.61 -20.11
C ARG A 182 -16.88 15.57 -21.05
N CYS A 183 -16.70 15.77 -22.35
CA CYS A 183 -17.03 14.75 -23.33
C CYS A 183 -16.06 13.56 -23.16
N GLY A 184 -16.57 12.33 -23.25
CA GLY A 184 -15.78 11.09 -23.15
C GLY A 184 -14.77 10.87 -24.29
N GLY A 185 -14.53 11.90 -25.13
CA GLY A 185 -13.47 11.94 -26.15
C GLY A 185 -12.29 12.78 -25.65
N CYS A 186 -11.88 13.81 -26.40
CA CYS A 186 -10.75 14.66 -26.05
C CYS A 186 -10.88 15.37 -24.69
N GLY A 187 -12.12 15.60 -24.22
CA GLY A 187 -12.40 16.23 -22.92
C GLY A 187 -12.08 15.36 -21.71
N ALA A 188 -11.84 14.05 -21.91
CA ALA A 188 -11.39 13.13 -20.87
C ALA A 188 -9.85 13.03 -20.78
N LYS A 189 -9.07 13.76 -21.58
CA LYS A 189 -7.60 13.74 -21.47
C LYS A 189 -7.18 14.47 -20.19
N VAL A 190 -6.29 13.85 -19.40
CA VAL A 190 -5.68 14.54 -18.26
C VAL A 190 -4.84 15.72 -18.77
N GLY A 191 -4.97 16.88 -18.13
CA GLY A 191 -4.32 18.11 -18.56
C GLY A 191 -2.80 17.98 -18.74
N ALA A 192 -2.28 18.55 -19.83
CA ALA A 192 -0.86 18.44 -20.20
C ALA A 192 0.10 19.00 -19.12
N SER A 193 -0.33 20.01 -18.37
CA SER A 193 0.44 20.60 -17.26
C SER A 193 0.67 19.60 -16.12
N ILE A 194 -0.33 18.78 -15.77
CA ILE A 194 -0.23 17.76 -14.74
C ILE A 194 0.79 16.71 -15.16
N LEU A 195 0.66 16.20 -16.39
CA LEU A 195 1.58 15.19 -16.92
C LEU A 195 3.02 15.72 -17.00
N ALA A 196 3.22 16.95 -17.47
CA ALA A 196 4.54 17.57 -17.53
C ALA A 196 5.20 17.68 -16.14
N ARG A 197 4.44 18.03 -15.10
CA ARG A 197 4.95 18.06 -13.71
C ARG A 197 5.35 16.68 -13.21
N VAL A 198 4.52 15.65 -13.46
CA VAL A 198 4.83 14.26 -13.10
C VAL A 198 6.11 13.78 -13.78
N LEU A 199 6.20 13.96 -15.10
CA LEU A 199 7.37 13.53 -15.88
C LEU A 199 8.63 14.30 -15.48
N GLY A 200 8.51 15.59 -15.17
CA GLY A 200 9.61 16.41 -14.66
C GLY A 200 10.16 15.88 -13.33
N ARG A 201 9.27 15.51 -12.39
CA ARG A 201 9.65 14.91 -11.11
C ARG A 201 10.36 13.56 -11.26
N LEU A 202 9.99 12.79 -12.29
CA LEU A 202 10.58 11.47 -12.56
C LEU A 202 11.83 11.52 -13.45
N GLY A 203 12.22 12.70 -13.96
CA GLY A 203 13.34 12.83 -14.91
C GLY A 203 13.04 12.24 -16.29
N LEU A 204 11.77 12.08 -16.65
CA LEU A 204 11.30 11.50 -17.91
C LEU A 204 10.93 12.56 -18.96
N ALA A 205 10.88 13.84 -18.57
CA ALA A 205 10.37 14.93 -19.40
C ALA A 205 11.13 15.15 -20.73
N SER A 206 12.44 14.90 -20.78
CA SER A 206 13.26 15.14 -21.98
C SER A 206 13.16 14.02 -23.03
N LYS A 207 12.45 12.92 -22.73
CA LYS A 207 12.45 11.70 -23.55
C LYS A 207 11.12 11.43 -24.26
N MET A 208 10.07 12.20 -23.98
CA MET A 208 8.75 11.96 -24.56
C MET A 208 8.51 12.84 -25.78
N ALA A 209 8.06 12.20 -26.87
CA ALA A 209 7.57 12.91 -28.04
C ALA A 209 6.13 13.41 -27.80
N ASP A 210 5.79 14.57 -28.36
CA ASP A 210 4.55 15.30 -28.04
C ASP A 210 3.30 14.58 -28.56
N ASP A 211 3.35 14.08 -29.80
CA ASP A 211 2.18 13.44 -30.46
C ASP A 211 2.47 12.03 -31.02
N ALA A 212 3.72 11.71 -31.36
CA ALA A 212 4.09 10.42 -31.93
C ALA A 212 5.53 10.04 -31.56
N ALA A 213 5.75 8.80 -31.12
CA ALA A 213 7.08 8.30 -30.80
C ALA A 213 7.84 7.80 -32.04
N LEU A 214 9.12 8.17 -32.12
CA LEU A 214 10.05 7.59 -33.08
C LEU A 214 10.59 6.28 -32.52
N LEU A 215 10.29 5.17 -33.19
CA LEU A 215 10.78 3.85 -32.79
C LEU A 215 12.17 3.59 -33.41
N PRO A 216 13.10 2.97 -32.66
CA PRO A 216 14.35 2.51 -33.22
C PRO A 216 14.11 1.46 -34.31
N ALA A 217 14.87 1.53 -35.39
CA ALA A 217 14.81 0.53 -36.45
C ALA A 217 15.37 -0.81 -35.96
N ALA A 218 14.82 -1.91 -36.50
CA ALA A 218 15.34 -3.23 -36.22
C ALA A 218 16.81 -3.35 -36.67
N PRO A 219 17.72 -3.85 -35.80
CA PRO A 219 19.07 -4.19 -36.24
C PRO A 219 19.03 -5.24 -37.38
N PRO A 220 20.01 -5.26 -38.29
CA PRO A 220 20.10 -6.27 -39.32
C PRO A 220 20.03 -7.69 -38.74
N GLY A 221 19.16 -8.54 -39.30
CA GLY A 221 18.95 -9.91 -38.82
C GLY A 221 18.05 -10.04 -37.57
N ARG A 222 17.44 -8.94 -37.11
CA ARG A 222 16.36 -8.96 -36.12
C ARG A 222 15.06 -8.43 -36.72
N SER A 223 13.93 -8.91 -36.19
CA SER A 223 12.59 -8.46 -36.53
C SER A 223 12.01 -7.63 -35.39
N LEU A 224 11.28 -6.57 -35.74
CA LEU A 224 10.48 -5.83 -34.77
C LEU A 224 9.29 -6.67 -34.33
N VAL A 225 9.06 -6.70 -33.03
CA VAL A 225 7.86 -7.27 -32.41
C VAL A 225 7.22 -6.20 -31.54
N GLN A 226 5.90 -6.20 -31.50
CA GLN A 226 5.12 -5.25 -30.73
C GLN A 226 3.99 -5.98 -30.00
N THR A 227 3.79 -5.63 -28.74
CA THR A 227 2.64 -6.06 -27.94
C THR A 227 1.98 -4.84 -27.31
N VAL A 228 0.76 -5.01 -26.81
CA VAL A 228 0.05 -4.03 -26.01
C VAL A 228 -0.81 -4.74 -24.98
N ASP A 229 -0.65 -4.35 -23.73
CA ASP A 229 -1.49 -4.83 -22.63
C ASP A 229 -1.95 -3.68 -21.76
N PHE A 230 -3.12 -3.86 -21.15
CA PHE A 230 -3.70 -2.91 -20.22
C PHE A 230 -4.44 -3.65 -19.11
N VAL A 231 -4.11 -3.33 -17.87
CA VAL A 231 -4.68 -3.97 -16.69
C VAL A 231 -5.38 -2.94 -15.80
N LYS A 232 -6.47 -3.37 -15.18
CA LYS A 232 -7.17 -2.60 -14.16
C LYS A 232 -6.44 -2.72 -12.83
N LEU A 233 -6.55 -1.70 -11.98
CA LEU A 233 -5.99 -1.73 -10.64
C LEU A 233 -6.65 -2.84 -9.81
N PHE A 234 -5.87 -3.87 -9.47
CA PHE A 234 -6.26 -4.93 -8.53
C PHE A 234 -5.46 -4.85 -7.22
N ASN A 235 -4.38 -4.06 -7.19
CA ASN A 235 -3.52 -3.87 -6.04
C ASN A 235 -3.78 -2.51 -5.38
N ARG A 236 -3.67 -2.43 -4.05
CA ARG A 236 -3.94 -1.18 -3.31
C ARG A 236 -2.79 -0.17 -3.34
N ASP A 237 -1.59 -0.59 -3.73
CA ASP A 237 -0.41 0.25 -3.85
C ASP A 237 -0.17 0.62 -5.33
N PRO A 238 -0.31 1.91 -5.72
CA PRO A 238 -0.14 2.35 -7.09
C PRO A 238 1.28 2.19 -7.63
N TYR A 239 2.32 2.30 -6.78
CA TYR A 239 3.71 2.09 -7.19
C TYR A 239 3.94 0.63 -7.55
N VAL A 240 3.52 -0.29 -6.69
CA VAL A 240 3.61 -1.74 -6.96
C VAL A 240 2.75 -2.11 -8.19
N PHE A 241 1.57 -1.51 -8.33
CA PHE A 241 0.74 -1.71 -9.51
C PHE A 241 1.46 -1.30 -10.80
N GLY A 242 2.10 -0.14 -10.84
CA GLY A 242 2.88 0.32 -11.99
C GLY A 242 4.01 -0.65 -12.36
N ARG A 243 4.70 -1.21 -11.36
CA ARG A 243 5.73 -2.24 -11.58
C ARG A 243 5.13 -3.49 -12.24
N ILE A 244 3.99 -3.97 -11.74
CA ILE A 244 3.33 -5.16 -12.28
C ILE A 244 2.85 -4.90 -13.71
N ALA A 245 2.22 -3.75 -13.97
CA ALA A 245 1.72 -3.39 -15.30
C ALA A 245 2.85 -3.32 -16.34
N ALA A 246 4.00 -2.74 -15.99
CA ALA A 246 5.17 -2.69 -16.87
C ALA A 246 5.73 -4.09 -17.16
N ASN A 247 5.93 -4.92 -16.13
CA ASN A 247 6.44 -6.27 -16.30
C ASN A 247 5.48 -7.17 -17.09
N HIS A 248 4.18 -7.01 -16.87
CA HIS A 248 3.16 -7.73 -17.62
C HIS A 248 3.22 -7.38 -19.12
N ALA A 249 3.23 -6.10 -19.46
CA ALA A 249 3.30 -5.66 -20.85
C ALA A 249 4.62 -6.04 -21.56
N MET A 250 5.74 -6.16 -20.83
CA MET A 250 7.00 -6.66 -21.41
C MET A 250 7.02 -8.19 -21.57
N SER A 251 6.14 -8.92 -20.89
CA SER A 251 6.22 -10.39 -20.80
C SER A 251 6.05 -11.09 -22.15
N ASP A 252 5.19 -10.58 -23.04
CA ASP A 252 5.02 -11.14 -24.38
C ASP A 252 6.28 -11.01 -25.24
N ILE A 253 7.02 -9.90 -25.09
CA ILE A 253 8.29 -9.71 -25.79
C ILE A 253 9.31 -10.76 -25.30
N TYR A 254 9.40 -10.96 -23.98
CA TYR A 254 10.26 -11.99 -23.40
C TYR A 254 9.82 -13.41 -23.78
N ALA A 255 8.52 -13.68 -23.86
CA ALA A 255 7.98 -14.98 -24.28
C ALA A 255 8.36 -15.34 -25.72
N MET A 256 8.54 -14.33 -26.57
CA MET A 256 9.07 -14.49 -27.94
C MET A 256 10.61 -14.60 -27.99
N GLY A 257 11.30 -14.61 -26.84
CA GLY A 257 12.76 -14.55 -26.77
C GLY A 257 13.34 -13.21 -27.24
N GLY A 258 12.52 -12.15 -27.19
CA GLY A 258 12.87 -10.82 -27.62
C GLY A 258 13.40 -9.93 -26.49
N GLU A 259 13.98 -8.81 -26.88
CA GLU A 259 14.44 -7.74 -25.98
C GLU A 259 13.54 -6.51 -26.12
N PRO A 260 12.86 -6.04 -25.05
CA PRO A 260 12.13 -4.78 -25.05
C PRO A 260 13.08 -3.61 -25.28
N THR A 261 12.68 -2.64 -26.11
CA THR A 261 13.50 -1.47 -26.42
C THR A 261 12.80 -0.14 -26.22
N ALA A 262 11.50 -0.09 -26.48
CA ALA A 262 10.73 1.14 -26.40
C ALA A 262 9.29 0.84 -26.01
N CYS A 263 8.62 1.78 -25.36
CA CYS A 263 7.22 1.65 -25.02
C CYS A 263 6.46 2.99 -25.00
N LEU A 264 5.14 2.87 -25.07
CA LEU A 264 4.17 3.95 -24.89
C LEU A 264 3.25 3.60 -23.72
N ALA A 265 3.08 4.53 -22.78
CA ALA A 265 2.18 4.32 -21.64
C ALA A 265 0.71 4.57 -22.02
N LEU A 266 -0.18 3.75 -21.48
CA LEU A 266 -1.64 3.92 -21.56
C LEU A 266 -2.16 3.97 -20.12
N VAL A 267 -2.70 5.10 -19.69
CA VAL A 267 -3.10 5.30 -18.29
C VAL A 267 -4.53 5.81 -18.21
N MET A 268 -5.30 5.24 -17.30
CA MET A 268 -6.66 5.66 -16.95
C MET A 268 -6.74 5.96 -15.45
N VAL A 269 -7.27 7.12 -15.09
CA VAL A 269 -7.45 7.55 -13.70
C VAL A 269 -8.83 8.16 -13.48
N PRO A 270 -9.44 8.03 -12.29
CA PRO A 270 -10.64 8.74 -11.93
C PRO A 270 -10.46 10.25 -11.95
N ALA A 271 -11.53 10.96 -12.31
CA ALA A 271 -11.59 12.40 -12.17
C ALA A 271 -11.42 12.79 -10.69
N ALA A 272 -10.40 13.59 -10.41
CA ALA A 272 -10.07 14.11 -9.08
C ALA A 272 -9.42 15.50 -9.20
N SER A 273 -9.19 16.18 -8.06
CA SER A 273 -8.38 17.41 -8.01
C SER A 273 -7.02 17.21 -8.67
N GLU A 274 -6.41 18.26 -9.22
CA GLU A 274 -5.10 18.15 -9.89
C GLU A 274 -4.05 17.48 -8.98
N ARG A 275 -4.04 17.85 -7.69
CA ARG A 275 -3.11 17.32 -6.69
C ARG A 275 -3.21 15.80 -6.52
N ILE A 276 -4.43 15.26 -6.46
CA ILE A 276 -4.67 13.81 -6.31
C ILE A 276 -4.28 13.08 -7.60
N THR A 277 -4.68 13.61 -8.76
CA THR A 277 -4.35 13.05 -10.07
C THR A 277 -2.84 13.00 -10.27
N GLU A 278 -2.14 14.09 -9.97
CA GLU A 278 -0.68 14.19 -10.04
C GLU A 278 0.01 13.18 -9.13
N HIS A 279 -0.44 13.04 -7.88
CA HIS A 279 0.14 12.09 -6.94
C HIS A 279 -0.06 10.64 -7.40
N LEU A 280 -1.27 10.28 -7.84
CA LEU A 280 -1.58 8.93 -8.33
C LEU A 280 -0.75 8.57 -9.56
N LEU A 281 -0.68 9.48 -10.54
CA LEU A 281 0.15 9.29 -11.74
C LEU A 281 1.62 9.17 -11.38
N ALA A 282 2.14 10.01 -10.48
CA ALA A 282 3.53 9.94 -10.05
C ALA A 282 3.89 8.59 -9.42
N GLN A 283 3.02 8.03 -8.57
CA GLN A 283 3.26 6.72 -7.96
C GLN A 283 3.26 5.59 -9.00
N MET A 284 2.23 5.51 -9.84
CA MET A 284 2.13 4.47 -10.88
C MET A 284 3.29 4.55 -11.88
N MET A 285 3.58 5.76 -12.37
CA MET A 285 4.67 5.97 -13.33
C MET A 285 6.05 5.73 -12.71
N ALA A 286 6.28 6.06 -11.43
CA ALA A 286 7.54 5.76 -10.75
C ALA A 286 7.79 4.24 -10.65
N GLY A 287 6.73 3.48 -10.35
CA GLY A 287 6.79 2.02 -10.33
C GLY A 287 7.13 1.44 -11.70
N ALA A 288 6.39 1.86 -12.73
CA ALA A 288 6.63 1.41 -14.09
C ALA A 288 8.03 1.79 -14.60
N ALA A 289 8.44 3.05 -14.40
CA ALA A 289 9.72 3.57 -14.86
C ALA A 289 10.91 2.77 -14.29
N ARG A 290 10.82 2.32 -13.03
CA ARG A 290 11.84 1.45 -12.43
C ARG A 290 12.05 0.16 -13.22
N GLU A 291 10.97 -0.54 -13.56
CA GLU A 291 11.04 -1.83 -14.27
C GLU A 291 11.44 -1.64 -15.74
N LEU A 292 10.90 -0.62 -16.40
CA LEU A 292 11.28 -0.24 -17.77
C LEU A 292 12.77 0.12 -17.86
N GLN A 293 13.28 0.92 -16.92
CA GLN A 293 14.69 1.29 -16.88
C GLN A 293 15.59 0.08 -16.61
N ALA A 294 15.18 -0.83 -15.71
CA ALA A 294 15.91 -2.06 -15.45
C ALA A 294 15.98 -2.98 -16.69
N ALA A 295 14.94 -2.98 -17.52
CA ALA A 295 14.87 -3.70 -18.78
C ALA A 295 15.57 -2.98 -19.96
N GLY A 296 16.06 -1.75 -19.78
CA GLY A 296 16.57 -0.94 -20.88
C GLY A 296 15.48 -0.51 -21.89
N CYS A 297 14.20 -0.61 -21.53
CA CYS A 297 13.07 -0.24 -22.36
C CYS A 297 12.76 1.25 -22.19
N GLU A 298 12.86 2.03 -23.25
CA GLU A 298 12.67 3.48 -23.20
C GLU A 298 11.18 3.86 -23.23
N LEU A 299 10.73 4.72 -22.32
CA LEU A 299 9.39 5.30 -22.38
C LEU A 299 9.39 6.52 -23.29
N LEU A 300 8.78 6.40 -24.47
CA LEU A 300 8.85 7.41 -25.54
C LEU A 300 7.63 8.34 -25.60
N GLY A 301 6.58 8.02 -24.85
CA GLY A 301 5.31 8.72 -24.98
C GLY A 301 4.18 7.98 -24.27
N GLY A 302 2.96 8.44 -24.51
CA GLY A 302 1.78 7.75 -23.99
C GLY A 302 0.51 8.60 -24.03
N HIS A 303 -0.56 8.01 -23.50
CA HIS A 303 -1.85 8.64 -23.35
C HIS A 303 -2.34 8.50 -21.91
N THR A 304 -2.88 9.58 -21.35
CA THR A 304 -3.52 9.58 -20.04
C THR A 304 -4.94 10.12 -20.18
N SER A 305 -5.90 9.31 -19.75
CA SER A 305 -7.32 9.58 -19.84
C SER A 305 -8.00 9.46 -18.47
N GLU A 306 -9.11 10.15 -18.34
CA GLU A 306 -10.01 10.05 -17.20
C GLU A 306 -11.03 8.94 -17.45
N GLY A 307 -11.27 8.10 -16.45
CA GLY A 307 -12.23 7.01 -16.53
C GLY A 307 -12.71 6.59 -15.15
N VAL A 308 -13.72 5.72 -15.09
CA VAL A 308 -14.29 5.27 -13.80
C VAL A 308 -13.32 4.38 -13.02
N GLU A 309 -12.51 3.62 -13.74
CA GLU A 309 -11.54 2.69 -13.17
C GLU A 309 -10.11 3.26 -13.25
N ILE A 310 -9.26 2.85 -12.31
CA ILE A 310 -7.82 3.05 -12.42
C ILE A 310 -7.27 1.91 -13.28
N GLY A 311 -6.45 2.23 -14.26
CA GLY A 311 -5.77 1.23 -15.07
C GLY A 311 -4.49 1.78 -15.70
N MET A 312 -3.58 0.86 -16.01
CA MET A 312 -2.31 1.17 -16.63
C MET A 312 -1.91 0.03 -17.57
N GLY A 313 -1.27 0.40 -18.66
CA GLY A 313 -0.80 -0.49 -19.69
C GLY A 313 0.33 0.12 -20.48
N PHE A 314 0.97 -0.71 -21.29
CA PHE A 314 2.04 -0.26 -22.17
C PHE A 314 1.90 -0.95 -23.52
N SER A 315 2.08 -0.19 -24.60
CA SER A 315 2.48 -0.77 -25.87
C SER A 315 3.99 -0.88 -25.87
N VAL A 316 4.52 -2.09 -26.02
CA VAL A 316 5.96 -2.38 -25.93
C VAL A 316 6.45 -2.86 -27.29
N THR A 317 7.55 -2.27 -27.74
CA THR A 317 8.27 -2.62 -28.95
C THR A 317 9.62 -3.22 -28.58
N GLY A 318 9.96 -4.35 -29.20
CA GLY A 318 11.23 -5.03 -29.00
C GLY A 318 11.75 -5.69 -30.27
N HIS A 319 12.86 -6.41 -30.12
CA HIS A 319 13.53 -7.09 -31.23
C HIS A 319 13.72 -8.58 -30.93
N VAL A 320 13.43 -9.43 -31.92
CA VAL A 320 13.66 -10.88 -31.88
C VAL A 320 14.56 -11.29 -33.04
N ALA A 321 15.33 -12.38 -32.91
CA ALA A 321 16.14 -12.90 -34.01
C ALA A 321 15.26 -13.31 -35.21
N SER A 322 15.62 -12.86 -36.42
CA SER A 322 14.87 -13.21 -37.63
C SER A 322 14.99 -14.72 -37.92
N GLY A 323 13.85 -15.42 -37.93
CA GLY A 323 13.78 -16.89 -38.08
C GLY A 323 13.41 -17.66 -36.81
N GLY A 324 13.44 -17.01 -35.65
CA GLY A 324 12.98 -17.57 -34.38
C GLY A 324 11.53 -17.18 -34.08
N SER A 325 10.56 -17.70 -34.84
CA SER A 325 9.20 -17.75 -34.31
C SER A 325 9.20 -18.88 -33.28
N GLY A 326 9.44 -18.54 -32.02
CA GLY A 326 9.29 -19.44 -30.87
C GLY A 326 7.83 -19.80 -30.64
N ARG A 327 7.13 -20.33 -31.66
CA ARG A 327 5.88 -21.03 -31.44
C ARG A 327 6.22 -22.22 -30.55
N SER A 328 5.69 -22.18 -29.33
CA SER A 328 5.66 -23.28 -28.36
C SER A 328 4.76 -24.43 -28.86
N SER A 329 4.88 -24.83 -30.13
CA SER A 329 4.18 -25.98 -30.72
C SER A 329 5.02 -27.26 -30.69
N ASP A 330 6.32 -27.17 -30.39
CA ASP A 330 7.22 -28.32 -30.31
C ASP A 330 7.72 -28.55 -28.86
N ALA A 331 6.80 -28.48 -27.89
CA ALA A 331 7.08 -29.03 -26.56
C ALA A 331 7.08 -30.56 -26.66
N ASP A 332 8.23 -31.14 -27.00
CA ASP A 332 8.46 -32.58 -26.93
C ASP A 332 8.34 -33.04 -25.46
N PRO A 333 7.37 -33.91 -25.12
CA PRO A 333 7.14 -34.35 -23.73
C PRO A 333 8.32 -35.14 -23.12
N SER A 334 9.35 -35.45 -23.90
CA SER A 334 10.45 -36.34 -23.51
C SER A 334 11.65 -35.64 -22.85
N SER A 335 11.70 -34.31 -22.78
CA SER A 335 12.91 -33.57 -22.39
C SER A 335 13.20 -33.47 -20.89
N SER A 336 12.53 -34.24 -20.03
CA SER A 336 12.88 -34.35 -18.60
C SER A 336 13.32 -35.77 -18.22
N SER A 337 14.53 -36.17 -18.64
CA SER A 337 15.18 -37.34 -18.05
C SER A 337 16.68 -37.14 -17.80
N SER A 338 17.01 -37.15 -16.50
CA SER A 338 18.23 -37.61 -15.85
C SER A 338 19.57 -36.88 -16.04
N SER A 339 20.10 -36.41 -14.91
CA SER A 339 21.51 -36.65 -14.54
C SER A 339 21.69 -36.66 -13.02
N SER A 340 21.31 -37.77 -12.38
CA SER A 340 21.83 -38.14 -11.06
C SER A 340 23.07 -39.01 -11.25
N SER A 341 24.25 -38.41 -11.19
CA SER A 341 25.53 -39.11 -11.15
C SER A 341 25.90 -39.44 -9.70
N SER A 342 25.81 -40.71 -9.35
CA SER A 342 26.37 -41.32 -8.15
C SER A 342 27.88 -41.44 -8.27
N SER A 343 28.63 -40.77 -7.38
CA SER A 343 30.05 -40.95 -7.18
C SER A 343 30.31 -42.08 -6.19
N SER A 344 30.77 -43.22 -6.69
CA SER A 344 31.44 -44.26 -5.93
C SER A 344 32.94 -43.95 -5.88
N SER A 345 33.53 -43.91 -4.69
CA SER A 345 34.98 -43.93 -4.51
C SER A 345 35.33 -44.92 -3.40
N SER A 346 36.27 -45.80 -3.75
CA SER A 346 37.05 -46.67 -2.87
C SER A 346 37.90 -45.86 -1.90
#